data_AF-A0A1Q4VCJ9-F1
#
_entry.id   AF-A0A1Q4VCJ9-F1
#
_cell.length_a   1.000
_cell.length_b   1.000
_cell.length_c   1.000
_cell.angle_alpha   90.00
_cell.angle_beta   90.00
_cell.angle_gamma   90.00
#
_symmetry.space_group_name_H-M   'P 1'
#
loop_
_entity.id
_entity.type
_entity.pdbx_description
1 polymer ?
#
loop_
_entity_poly.entity_id
_entity_poly.type
_entity_poly.pdbx_seq_one_letter_code
_entity_poly.pdbx_strand_id
1 'polypeptide(L)'
;MRDSILHALLRALDLLPWTRRRKPGRHSAAHLDHDPVHPVPDEVPCSAWAKPWPGISSHQARAVFLADAELDLTPDQRERRWAAAFAELGVDYPYAYPGDHFSAVG
;
A
#
# COMPACT_ATOMS: atom_id res chain seq x y z
N MET A 1 18.46 15.27 21.15
CA MET A 1 19.19 16.39 20.51
C MET A 1 18.61 16.78 19.15
N ARG A 2 18.26 15.81 18.28
CA ARG A 2 17.60 16.10 16.99
C ARG A 2 16.22 16.75 17.16
N ASP A 3 15.47 16.31 18.17
CA ASP A 3 14.12 16.84 18.43
C ASP A 3 14.16 18.27 18.94
N SER A 4 15.14 18.65 19.77
CA SER A 4 15.26 20.04 20.26
C SER A 4 15.60 21.02 19.13
N ILE A 5 16.42 20.61 18.16
CA ILE A 5 16.73 21.42 16.98
C ILE A 5 15.48 21.57 16.10
N LEU A 6 14.73 20.48 15.88
CA LEU A 6 13.47 20.52 15.13
C LEU A 6 12.44 21.44 15.78
N HIS A 7 12.27 21.36 17.10
CA HIS A 7 11.33 22.23 17.82
C HIS A 7 11.74 23.70 17.75
N ALA A 8 13.05 24.01 17.84
CA ALA A 8 13.55 25.37 17.70
C ALA A 8 13.30 25.92 16.28
N LEU A 9 13.53 25.12 15.24
CA LEU A 9 13.27 25.50 13.85
C LEU A 9 11.79 25.70 13.57
N LEU A 10 10.92 24.82 14.06
CA LEU A 10 9.47 24.96 13.91
C LEU A 10 8.95 26.22 14.61
N ARG A 11 9.47 26.53 15.82
CA ARG A 11 9.17 27.78 16.54
C ARG A 11 9.62 29.02 15.78
N ALA A 12 10.80 28.98 15.16
CA ALA A 12 11.30 30.08 14.33
C ALA A 12 10.45 30.29 13.07
N LEU A 13 9.97 29.20 12.45
CA LEU A 13 9.08 29.24 11.30
C LEU A 13 7.70 29.82 11.67
N ASP A 14 7.12 29.46 12.82
CA ASP A 14 5.80 30.00 13.25
C ASP A 14 5.74 31.53 13.43
N LEU A 15 6.90 32.18 13.61
CA LEU A 15 7.04 33.64 13.67
C LEU A 15 6.93 34.31 12.29
N LEU A 16 7.18 33.55 11.22
CA LEU A 16 7.10 34.03 9.83
C LEU A 16 5.68 33.81 9.30
N PRO A 17 4.88 34.88 9.10
CA PRO A 17 3.45 34.75 8.78
C PRO A 17 3.18 34.05 7.44
N TRP A 18 4.15 34.07 6.51
CA TRP A 18 4.04 33.36 5.23
C TRP A 18 4.32 31.86 5.31
N THR A 19 4.97 31.37 6.38
CA THR A 19 5.24 29.93 6.56
C THR A 19 4.17 29.25 7.41
N ARG A 20 3.29 30.02 8.07
CA ARG A 20 2.17 29.49 8.83
C ARG A 20 1.30 28.63 7.93
N ARG A 21 1.30 27.32 8.20
CA ARG A 21 0.39 26.40 7.53
C ARG A 21 -1.03 26.75 7.95
N ARG A 22 -1.81 27.27 7.01
CA ARG A 22 -3.24 27.58 7.19
C ARG A 22 -4.12 26.34 7.30
N LYS A 23 -3.58 25.15 7.00
CA LYS A 23 -4.32 23.88 7.03
C LYS A 23 -3.50 22.80 7.76
N PRO A 24 -4.17 21.92 8.53
CA PRO A 24 -3.53 20.73 9.07
C PRO A 24 -2.90 19.91 7.95
N GLY A 25 -1.67 19.43 8.16
CA GLY A 25 -0.99 18.59 7.18
C GLY A 25 -1.64 17.20 7.09
N ARG A 26 -1.41 16.48 5.99
CA ARG A 26 -1.99 15.14 5.75
C ARG A 26 -1.65 14.07 6.81
N HIS A 27 -0.67 14.34 7.66
CA HIS A 27 -0.24 13.46 8.75
C HIS A 27 -0.48 14.06 10.13
N SER A 28 -1.22 15.18 10.21
CA SER A 28 -1.59 15.76 11.50
C SER A 28 -2.79 15.00 12.08
N ALA A 29 -2.83 14.86 13.41
CA ALA A 29 -3.94 14.20 14.11
C ALA A 29 -5.30 14.79 13.68
N ALA A 30 -5.39 16.12 13.56
CA ALA A 30 -6.60 16.81 13.07
C ALA A 30 -7.02 16.44 11.63
N HIS A 31 -6.12 15.93 10.78
CA HIS A 31 -6.45 15.41 9.46
C HIS A 31 -6.85 13.93 9.48
N LEU A 32 -6.36 13.17 10.46
CA LEU A 32 -6.69 11.76 10.65
C LEU A 32 -8.01 11.58 11.40
N ASP A 33 -8.32 12.49 12.33
CA ASP A 33 -9.60 12.55 13.05
C ASP A 33 -10.73 13.08 12.15
N HIS A 34 -10.39 13.78 11.07
CA HIS A 34 -11.36 14.20 10.08
C HIS A 34 -11.59 13.05 9.11
N ASP A 35 -12.49 12.14 9.47
CA ASP A 35 -13.01 11.09 8.60
C ASP A 35 -13.69 11.79 7.39
N PRO A 36 -13.05 11.85 6.21
CA PRO A 36 -13.75 12.36 5.06
C PRO A 36 -14.75 11.27 4.72
N VAL A 37 -16.04 11.53 4.93
CA VAL A 37 -17.10 10.82 4.21
C VAL A 37 -16.77 11.03 2.74
N HIS A 38 -16.05 10.07 2.15
CA HIS A 38 -15.72 10.06 0.75
C HIS A 38 -17.05 9.81 0.03
N PRO A 39 -17.63 10.79 -0.69
CA PRO A 39 -18.69 10.44 -1.62
C PRO A 39 -18.07 9.43 -2.59
N VAL A 40 -18.68 8.25 -2.69
CA VAL A 40 -18.37 7.29 -3.75
C VAL A 40 -18.57 8.05 -5.05
N PRO A 41 -17.53 8.30 -5.86
CA PRO A 41 -17.74 8.92 -7.16
C PRO A 41 -18.47 7.89 -8.03
N ASP A 42 -19.70 8.21 -8.45
CA ASP A 42 -20.52 7.30 -9.28
C ASP A 42 -19.84 6.93 -10.61
N GLU A 43 -18.88 7.74 -11.07
CA GLU A 43 -18.09 7.45 -12.26
C GLU A 43 -16.65 7.91 -12.05
N VAL A 44 -15.71 6.96 -11.98
CA VAL A 44 -14.28 7.26 -11.99
C VAL A 44 -13.92 7.69 -13.42
N PRO A 45 -13.51 8.94 -13.68
CA PRO A 45 -13.07 9.33 -15.01
C PRO A 45 -11.89 8.45 -15.40
N CYS A 46 -12.02 7.73 -16.51
CA CYS A 46 -10.98 6.87 -17.06
C CYS A 46 -9.78 7.75 -17.40
N SER A 47 -8.80 7.79 -16.49
CA SER A 47 -7.57 8.56 -16.66
C SER A 47 -6.85 8.06 -17.91
N ALA A 48 -6.26 8.95 -18.70
CA ALA A 48 -5.33 8.57 -19.75
C ALA A 48 -4.07 7.85 -19.20
N TRP A 49 -3.86 7.92 -17.88
CA TRP A 49 -2.86 7.17 -17.12
C TRP A 49 -3.46 6.00 -16.35
N ALA A 50 -4.74 5.67 -16.57
CA ALA A 50 -5.31 4.44 -16.07
C ALA A 50 -4.53 3.28 -16.68
N LYS A 51 -4.19 2.29 -15.86
CA LYS A 51 -3.47 1.10 -16.31
C LYS A 51 -4.24 0.51 -17.50
N PRO A 52 -3.63 0.43 -18.69
CA PRO A 52 -4.31 -0.05 -19.89
C PRO A 52 -4.60 -1.56 -19.83
N TRP A 53 -3.95 -2.27 -18.91
CA TRP A 53 -4.16 -3.69 -18.66
C TRP A 53 -5.10 -3.87 -17.47
N PRO A 54 -6.21 -4.62 -17.64
CA PRO A 54 -7.02 -5.05 -16.52
C PRO A 54 -6.18 -6.00 -15.66
N GLY A 55 -5.71 -5.51 -14.51
CA GLY A 55 -5.05 -6.31 -13.49
C GLY A 55 -5.97 -6.48 -12.29
N ILE A 56 -5.67 -7.47 -11.45
CA ILE A 56 -6.38 -7.63 -10.17
C ILE A 56 -6.26 -6.37 -9.32
N SER A 57 -7.32 -6.07 -8.58
CA SER A 57 -7.31 -4.99 -7.60
C SER A 57 -6.41 -5.33 -6.42
N SER A 58 -5.92 -4.30 -5.71
CA SER A 58 -5.19 -4.48 -4.46
C SER A 58 -6.01 -5.21 -3.39
N HIS A 59 -7.33 -5.01 -3.39
CA HIS A 59 -8.26 -5.72 -2.52
C HIS A 59 -8.28 -7.23 -2.81
N GLN A 60 -8.39 -7.63 -4.08
CA GLN A 60 -8.34 -9.03 -4.49
C GLN A 60 -6.99 -9.68 -4.14
N ALA A 61 -5.87 -9.00 -4.41
CA ALA A 61 -4.55 -9.52 -4.05
C ALA A 61 -4.42 -9.75 -2.53
N ARG A 62 -4.97 -8.83 -1.72
CA ARG A 62 -4.93 -8.95 -0.25
C ARG A 62 -5.79 -10.10 0.26
N ALA A 63 -6.93 -10.36 -0.37
CA ALA A 63 -7.78 -11.50 -0.03
C ALA A 63 -7.06 -12.84 -0.22
N VAL A 64 -6.26 -12.98 -1.29
CA VAL A 64 -5.43 -14.18 -1.53
C VAL A 64 -4.45 -14.43 -0.39
N PHE A 65 -3.72 -13.40 0.05
CA PHE A 65 -2.77 -13.55 1.16
C PHE A 65 -3.44 -13.82 2.51
N LEU A 66 -4.60 -13.22 2.76
CA LEU A 66 -5.32 -13.36 4.02
C LEU A 66 -6.07 -14.69 4.14
N ALA A 67 -6.49 -15.30 3.03
CA ALA A 67 -7.18 -16.60 3.02
C ALA A 67 -6.35 -17.73 3.67
N ASP A 68 -5.03 -17.58 3.70
CA ASP A 68 -4.10 -18.57 4.25
C ASP A 68 -3.68 -18.27 5.70
N ALA A 69 -4.12 -17.15 6.28
CA ALA A 69 -3.75 -16.76 7.64
C ALA A 69 -4.32 -17.71 8.71
N GLU A 70 -5.37 -18.46 8.38
CA GLU A 70 -6.03 -19.43 9.27
C GLU A 70 -5.59 -20.89 9.01
N LEU A 71 -4.78 -21.12 7.98
CA LEU A 71 -4.32 -22.45 7.59
C LEU A 71 -2.90 -22.68 8.12
N ASP A 72 -2.70 -23.80 8.81
CA ASP A 72 -1.40 -24.21 9.36
C ASP A 72 -0.50 -24.81 8.26
N LEU A 73 -0.23 -24.02 7.22
CA LEU A 73 0.55 -24.39 6.05
C LEU A 73 2.04 -24.15 6.29
N THR A 74 2.87 -25.07 5.79
CA THR A 74 4.31 -24.80 5.70
C THR A 74 4.57 -23.64 4.73
N PRO A 75 5.72 -22.94 4.82
CA PRO A 75 6.08 -21.87 3.90
C PRO A 75 5.96 -22.29 2.42
N ASP A 76 6.46 -23.46 2.06
CA ASP A 76 6.40 -23.96 0.68
C ASP A 76 4.97 -24.24 0.21
N GLN A 77 4.11 -24.75 1.09
CA GLN A 77 2.70 -25.02 0.76
C GLN A 77 1.91 -23.72 0.55
N ARG A 78 2.17 -22.71 1.38
CA ARG A 78 1.58 -21.38 1.26
C ARG A 78 2.00 -20.69 -0.04
N GLU A 79 3.28 -20.76 -0.38
CA GLU A 79 3.83 -20.17 -1.60
C GLU A 79 3.21 -20.83 -2.86
N ARG A 80 3.02 -22.16 -2.85
CA ARG A 80 2.31 -22.88 -3.94
C ARG A 80 0.86 -22.47 -4.07
N ARG A 81 0.20 -22.26 -2.93
CA ARG A 81 -1.21 -21.90 -2.87
C ARG A 81 -1.45 -20.48 -3.38
N TRP A 82 -0.58 -19.54 -3.02
CA TRP A 82 -0.58 -18.20 -3.60
C TRP A 82 -0.38 -18.25 -5.11
N ALA A 83 0.62 -19.00 -5.59
CA ALA A 83 0.84 -19.18 -7.02
C ALA A 83 -0.41 -19.69 -7.76
N ALA A 84 -1.10 -20.70 -7.20
CA ALA A 84 -2.34 -21.21 -7.77
C ALA A 84 -3.47 -20.17 -7.76
N ALA A 85 -3.68 -19.48 -6.64
CA ALA A 85 -4.73 -18.47 -6.50
C ALA A 85 -4.52 -17.26 -7.43
N PHE A 86 -3.28 -16.82 -7.61
CA PHE A 86 -2.97 -15.75 -8.57
C PHE A 86 -3.11 -16.22 -10.03
N ALA A 87 -2.74 -17.48 -10.34
CA ALA A 87 -2.94 -18.05 -11.66
C ALA A 87 -4.43 -18.16 -12.05
N GLU A 88 -5.31 -18.50 -11.11
CA GLU A 88 -6.77 -18.48 -11.32
C GLU A 88 -7.30 -17.07 -11.65
N LEU A 89 -6.62 -16.03 -11.14
CA LEU A 89 -6.92 -14.64 -11.43
C LEU A 89 -6.22 -14.14 -12.71
N GLY A 90 -5.52 -15.01 -13.44
CA GLY A 90 -4.78 -14.68 -14.66
C GLY A 90 -3.53 -13.84 -14.41
N VAL A 91 -2.96 -13.91 -13.20
CA VAL A 91 -1.75 -13.18 -12.80
C VAL A 91 -0.60 -14.15 -12.63
N ASP A 92 0.48 -13.92 -13.38
CA ASP A 92 1.74 -14.62 -13.18
C ASP A 92 2.36 -14.17 -11.86
N TYR A 93 2.27 -15.05 -10.85
CA TYR A 93 2.85 -14.82 -9.55
C TYR A 93 4.28 -15.38 -9.50
N PRO A 94 5.28 -14.58 -9.08
CA PRO A 94 6.68 -15.00 -9.05
C PRO A 94 6.90 -15.97 -7.88
N TYR A 95 6.56 -17.24 -8.11
CA TYR A 95 6.71 -18.33 -7.17
C TYR A 95 8.19 -18.63 -6.93
N ALA A 96 8.66 -18.44 -5.70
CA ALA A 96 10.03 -18.72 -5.30
C ALA A 96 10.08 -19.68 -4.11
N TYR A 97 10.84 -20.77 -4.23
CA TYR A 97 11.04 -21.74 -3.14
C TYR A 97 12.44 -22.37 -3.19
N PRO A 98 12.98 -22.86 -2.06
CA PRO A 98 14.29 -23.53 -2.06
C PRO A 98 14.31 -24.71 -3.04
N GLY A 99 15.13 -24.61 -4.09
CA GLY A 99 15.26 -25.62 -5.14
C GLY A 99 14.43 -25.37 -6.40
N ASP A 100 13.78 -24.21 -6.53
CA ASP A 100 13.12 -23.83 -7.78
C ASP A 100 14.12 -23.57 -8.93
N HIS A 101 13.62 -23.67 -10.16
CA HIS A 101 14.43 -23.53 -11.38
C HIS A 101 14.78 -22.08 -11.73
N PHE A 102 14.11 -21.10 -11.10
CA PHE A 102 14.28 -19.66 -11.34
C PHE A 102 15.34 -19.04 -10.41
N SER A 103 15.59 -19.65 -9.26
CA SER A 103 16.60 -19.31 -8.25
C SER A 103 18.02 -19.63 -8.72
N ALA A 104 18.17 -20.49 -9.74
CA ALA A 104 19.44 -20.92 -10.29
C ALA A 104 20.07 -19.91 -11.29
N VAL A 105 19.37 -18.81 -11.61
CA VAL A 105 19.82 -17.82 -12.62
C VAL A 105 20.40 -16.54 -11.97
N GLY A 106 20.70 -16.57 -10.66
CA GLY A 106 21.30 -15.46 -9.91
C GLY A 106 22.80 -15.59 -9.72
#